data_AF-A0A970BNN3-F1
#
_entry.id   AF-A0A970BNN3-F1
#
_cell.length_a   1.000
_cell.length_b   1.000
_cell.length_c   1.000
_cell.angle_alpha   90.00
_cell.angle_beta   90.00
_cell.angle_gamma   90.00
#
_symmetry.space_group_name_H-M   'P 1'
#
loop_
_entity.id
_entity.type
_entity.pdbx_description
1 polymer ?
#
loop_
_entity_poly.entity_id
_entity_poly.type
_entity_poly.pdbx_seq_one_letter_code
_entity_poly.pdbx_strand_id
1 'polypeptide(L)'
;MTKYILEATHEIRPEPDARSRKLLEYDKIIADLARHAHSSLGRERCLELVPDSDLATVQQRQAETDDAVKILLERGSLPLSGINDIRSSVARTAAGGVISAGELLRVGTFLGAVSRLVRVVPLAGAGERIVYKLISRLQPHNTLEKRIDGAIAGDDELHDTASPALASIRRRIRAAQGDVKDSLNRIVRQHSRALQDAIVTLRGDRYV
;
A
#
# COMPACT_ATOMS: atom_id res chain seq x y z
N MET A 1 -10.85 42.30 48.94
CA MET A 1 -9.94 41.76 47.90
C MET A 1 -10.03 40.22 47.85
N THR A 2 -11.25 39.64 47.90
CA THR A 2 -11.44 38.19 48.10
C THR A 2 -12.74 37.67 47.46
N LYS A 3 -13.24 38.32 46.40
CA LYS A 3 -14.54 37.97 45.80
C LYS A 3 -14.54 37.80 44.28
N TYR A 4 -13.37 37.53 43.68
CA TYR A 4 -13.20 37.39 42.23
C TYR A 4 -12.48 36.11 41.78
N ILE A 5 -12.37 35.09 42.64
CA ILE A 5 -11.69 33.82 42.29
C ILE A 5 -12.65 32.63 42.18
N LEU A 6 -13.93 32.80 42.51
CA LEU A 6 -14.91 31.70 42.48
C LEU A 6 -16.15 32.14 41.71
N GLU A 7 -16.11 31.99 40.38
CA GLU A 7 -17.27 31.85 39.46
C GLU A 7 -16.84 32.01 37.99
N ALA A 8 -15.79 31.29 37.59
CA ALA A 8 -15.57 31.00 36.18
C ALA A 8 -15.58 29.48 36.02
N THR A 9 -16.75 28.87 36.24
CA THR A 9 -17.14 27.69 35.46
C THR A 9 -17.19 28.15 34.01
N HIS A 10 -16.02 28.27 33.39
CA HIS A 10 -15.90 28.40 31.96
C HIS A 10 -16.47 27.10 31.41
N GLU A 11 -17.73 27.14 30.96
CA GLU A 11 -18.23 26.15 30.02
C GLU A 11 -17.18 26.05 28.93
N ILE A 12 -16.47 24.92 28.92
CA ILE A 12 -15.51 24.59 27.88
C ILE A 12 -16.34 24.62 26.60
N ARG A 13 -16.11 25.64 25.75
CA ARG A 13 -16.83 25.74 24.49
C ARG A 13 -16.57 24.46 23.69
N PRO A 14 -17.62 23.79 23.18
CA PRO A 14 -17.52 22.45 22.64
C PRO A 14 -16.69 22.34 21.36
N GLU A 15 -16.34 23.46 20.71
CA GLU A 15 -15.27 23.52 19.70
C GLU A 15 -14.70 24.94 19.64
N PRO A 16 -13.40 25.14 19.35
CA PRO A 16 -12.90 26.45 19.00
C PRO A 16 -13.57 26.90 17.71
N ASP A 17 -14.21 28.06 17.79
CA ASP A 17 -14.97 28.63 16.69
C ASP A 17 -14.06 28.95 15.49
N ALA A 18 -14.65 29.04 14.29
CA ALA A 18 -13.90 29.22 13.05
C ALA A 18 -12.98 30.46 13.07
N ARG A 19 -13.34 31.51 13.83
CA ARG A 19 -12.50 32.70 14.00
C ARG A 19 -11.21 32.38 14.76
N SER A 20 -11.31 31.61 15.85
CA SER A 20 -10.17 31.19 16.66
C SER A 20 -9.20 30.33 15.85
N ARG A 21 -9.71 29.36 15.06
CA ARG A 21 -8.88 28.53 14.18
C ARG A 21 -8.12 29.35 13.13
N LYS A 22 -8.76 30.37 12.56
CA LYS A 22 -8.13 31.28 11.60
C LYS A 22 -7.07 32.16 12.25
N LEU A 23 -7.34 32.69 13.45
CA LEU A 23 -6.40 33.55 14.17
C LEU A 23 -5.13 32.79 14.58
N LEU A 24 -5.26 31.51 14.94
CA LEU A 24 -4.14 30.64 15.29
C LEU A 24 -3.45 29.99 14.09
N GLU A 25 -3.88 30.31 12.87
CA GLU A 25 -3.37 29.71 11.63
C GLU A 25 -3.36 28.17 11.67
N TYR A 26 -4.41 27.59 12.25
CA TYR A 26 -4.51 26.15 12.51
C TYR A 26 -4.41 25.32 11.22
N ASP A 27 -4.91 25.85 10.11
CA ASP A 27 -4.78 25.28 8.78
C ASP A 27 -3.31 25.10 8.36
N LYS A 28 -2.43 26.04 8.70
CA LYS A 28 -0.99 25.94 8.42
C LYS A 28 -0.33 24.85 9.26
N ILE A 29 -0.69 24.74 10.54
CA ILE A 29 -0.18 23.71 11.46
C ILE A 29 -0.56 22.32 10.92
N ILE A 30 -1.82 22.13 10.55
CA ILE A 30 -2.31 20.87 10.00
C ILE A 30 -1.67 20.55 8.65
N ALA A 31 -1.49 21.54 7.78
CA ALA A 31 -0.80 21.36 6.51
C ALA A 31 0.69 21.01 6.69
N ASP A 32 1.33 21.49 7.75
CA ASP A 32 2.71 21.13 8.12
C ASP A 32 2.78 19.68 8.62
N LEU A 33 1.92 19.31 9.58
CA LEU A 33 1.79 17.94 10.06
C LEU A 33 1.54 16.94 8.92
N ALA A 34 0.63 17.28 8.00
CA ALA A 34 0.28 16.44 6.86
C ALA A 34 1.46 16.17 5.91
N ARG A 35 2.46 17.07 5.85
CA ARG A 35 3.69 16.87 5.06
C ARG A 35 4.62 15.80 5.65
N HIS A 36 4.47 15.50 6.94
CA HIS A 36 5.23 14.45 7.64
C HIS A 36 4.53 13.08 7.62
N ALA A 37 3.34 12.96 7.03
CA ALA A 37 2.63 11.69 6.94
C ALA A 37 3.29 10.73 5.93
N HIS A 38 3.45 9.46 6.33
CA HIS A 38 4.07 8.41 5.49
C HIS A 38 3.12 7.77 4.45
N SER A 39 1.82 8.06 4.51
CA SER A 39 0.82 7.49 3.60
C SER A 39 -0.24 8.53 3.21
N SER A 40 -0.89 8.34 2.06
CA SER A 40 -2.02 9.19 1.64
C SER A 40 -3.17 9.14 2.65
N LEU A 41 -3.45 7.97 3.23
CA LEU A 41 -4.44 7.79 4.28
C LEU A 41 -4.07 8.57 5.56
N GLY A 42 -2.80 8.49 5.98
CA GLY A 42 -2.31 9.27 7.13
C GLY A 42 -2.41 10.77 6.88
N ARG A 43 -2.07 11.20 5.65
CA ARG A 43 -2.19 12.60 5.23
C ARG A 43 -3.64 13.09 5.26
N GLU A 44 -4.57 12.31 4.73
CA GLU A 44 -6.02 12.57 4.82
C GLU A 44 -6.44 12.75 6.28
N ARG A 45 -6.04 11.83 7.17
CA ARG A 45 -6.32 11.92 8.61
C ARG A 45 -5.74 13.16 9.26
N CYS A 46 -4.51 13.55 8.94
CA CYS A 46 -3.93 14.78 9.46
C CYS A 46 -4.77 15.99 9.04
N LEU A 47 -5.17 16.07 7.77
CA LEU A 47 -5.94 17.19 7.22
C LEU A 47 -7.36 17.29 7.78
N GLU A 48 -7.95 16.17 8.21
CA GLU A 48 -9.26 16.11 8.87
C GLU A 48 -9.22 16.49 10.36
N LEU A 49 -8.04 16.67 10.97
CA LEU A 49 -7.94 16.97 12.39
C LEU A 49 -8.59 18.32 12.70
N VAL A 50 -9.44 18.27 13.72
CA VAL A 50 -10.03 19.45 14.37
C VAL A 50 -9.79 19.36 15.88
N PRO A 51 -9.67 20.49 16.58
CA PRO A 51 -9.54 20.47 18.03
C PRO A 51 -10.79 19.84 18.67
N ASP A 52 -10.57 18.98 19.64
CA ASP A 52 -11.62 18.26 20.36
C ASP A 52 -11.85 18.91 21.73
N SER A 53 -13.10 19.01 22.18
CA SER A 53 -13.44 19.58 23.49
C SER A 53 -13.59 18.53 24.58
N ASP A 54 -13.73 17.25 24.21
CA ASP A 54 -13.87 16.18 25.19
C ASP A 54 -12.51 15.85 25.82
N LEU A 55 -12.39 16.12 27.12
CA LEU A 55 -11.13 15.95 27.86
C LEU A 55 -10.63 14.50 27.80
N ALA A 56 -11.53 13.52 27.90
CA ALA A 56 -11.16 12.11 27.87
C ALA A 56 -10.57 11.73 26.49
N THR A 57 -11.21 12.18 25.41
CA THR A 57 -10.70 12.00 24.04
C THR A 57 -9.35 12.69 23.84
N VAL A 58 -9.18 13.92 24.32
CA VAL A 58 -7.90 14.64 24.22
C VAL A 58 -6.79 13.91 24.97
N GLN A 59 -7.03 13.47 26.21
CA GLN A 59 -6.06 12.73 27.00
C GLN A 59 -5.65 11.41 26.33
N GLN A 60 -6.62 10.69 25.77
CA GLN A 60 -6.35 9.45 25.05
C GLN A 60 -5.49 9.68 23.80
N ARG A 61 -5.81 10.68 22.97
CA ARG A 61 -5.02 11.02 21.77
C ARG A 61 -3.61 11.51 22.11
N GLN A 62 -3.46 12.27 23.20
CA GLN A 62 -2.14 12.68 23.71
C GLN A 62 -1.34 11.47 24.19
N ALA A 63 -1.95 10.53 24.91
CA ALA A 63 -1.29 9.30 25.34
C ALA A 63 -0.84 8.44 24.14
N GLU A 64 -1.64 8.34 23.08
CA GLU A 64 -1.26 7.69 21.82
C GLU A 64 -0.04 8.35 21.17
N THR A 65 -0.01 9.68 21.15
CA THR A 65 1.10 10.47 20.60
C THR A 65 2.38 10.27 21.43
N ASP A 66 2.27 10.37 22.75
CA ASP A 66 3.40 10.17 23.67
C ASP A 66 3.98 8.76 23.55
N ASP A 67 3.14 7.75 23.41
CA ASP A 67 3.59 6.37 23.21
C ASP A 67 4.28 6.19 21.85
N ALA A 68 3.74 6.78 20.78
CA ALA A 68 4.35 6.76 19.46
C ALA A 68 5.73 7.45 19.45
N VAL A 69 5.88 8.59 20.13
CA VAL A 69 7.16 9.29 20.27
C VAL A 69 8.17 8.43 21.04
N LYS A 70 7.75 7.78 22.13
CA LYS A 70 8.63 6.86 22.88
C LYS A 70 9.13 5.71 22.01
N ILE A 71 8.23 5.07 21.25
CA ILE A 71 8.62 4.00 20.33
C ILE A 71 9.58 4.52 19.25
N LEU A 72 9.32 5.70 18.70
CA LEU A 72 10.21 6.33 17.72
C LEU A 72 11.62 6.56 18.27
N LEU A 73 11.74 7.03 19.52
CA LEU A 73 13.03 7.25 20.18
C LEU A 73 13.74 5.94 20.55
N GLU A 74 12.99 4.93 21.01
CA GLU A 74 13.53 3.65 21.45
C GLU A 74 13.93 2.72 20.30
N ARG A 75 13.16 2.72 19.21
CA ARG A 75 13.27 1.72 18.12
C ARG A 75 13.41 2.32 16.73
N GLY A 76 13.31 3.63 16.59
CA GLY A 76 13.27 4.30 15.29
C GLY A 76 11.89 4.24 14.64
N SER A 77 11.85 4.58 13.35
CA SER A 77 10.60 4.73 12.60
C SER A 77 9.88 3.40 12.38
N LEU A 78 8.56 3.41 12.51
CA LEU A 78 7.72 2.26 12.14
C LEU A 78 7.74 2.05 10.62
N PRO A 79 7.70 0.79 10.13
CA PRO A 79 7.75 0.47 8.70
C PRO A 79 6.39 0.73 8.02
N LEU A 80 6.01 2.00 7.89
CA LEU A 80 4.73 2.45 7.33
C LEU A 80 4.75 2.58 5.79
N SER A 81 5.90 2.31 5.15
CA SER A 81 6.02 2.34 3.69
C SER A 81 5.15 1.25 3.05
N GLY A 82 4.46 1.61 1.96
CA GLY A 82 3.60 0.71 1.21
C GLY A 82 2.12 0.70 1.63
N ILE A 83 1.72 1.56 2.57
CA ILE A 83 0.31 1.74 2.94
C ILE A 83 -0.39 2.56 1.84
N ASN A 84 -0.95 1.85 0.86
CA ASN A 84 -1.78 2.41 -0.20
C ASN A 84 -3.26 2.41 0.20
N ASP A 85 -4.04 3.37 -0.29
CA ASP A 85 -5.49 3.29 -0.21
C ASP A 85 -6.02 2.25 -1.21
N ILE A 86 -6.54 1.14 -0.67
CA ILE A 86 -7.10 0.03 -1.44
C ILE A 86 -8.62 -0.08 -1.27
N ARG A 87 -9.27 0.84 -0.56
CA ARG A 87 -10.70 0.77 -0.21
C ARG A 87 -11.58 0.61 -1.46
N SER A 88 -11.32 1.42 -2.48
CA SER A 88 -12.08 1.42 -3.74
C SER A 88 -11.90 0.12 -4.54
N SER A 89 -10.66 -0.38 -4.67
CA SER A 89 -10.34 -1.63 -5.36
C SER A 89 -10.96 -2.84 -4.64
N VAL A 90 -10.93 -2.87 -3.31
CA VAL A 90 -11.56 -3.93 -2.51
C VAL A 90 -13.08 -3.88 -2.61
N ALA A 91 -13.70 -2.71 -2.45
CA ALA A 91 -15.15 -2.55 -2.54
C ALA A 91 -15.69 -2.96 -3.92
N ARG A 92 -15.01 -2.55 -4.99
CA ARG A 92 -15.40 -2.92 -6.36
C ARG A 92 -15.26 -4.41 -6.61
N THR A 93 -14.17 -5.03 -6.16
CA THR A 93 -13.96 -6.48 -6.27
C THR A 93 -15.01 -7.27 -5.47
N ALA A 94 -15.37 -6.80 -4.28
CA ALA A 94 -16.42 -7.41 -3.46
C ALA A 94 -17.79 -7.39 -4.14
N ALA A 95 -18.06 -6.38 -4.97
CA ALA A 95 -19.26 -6.29 -5.81
C ALA A 95 -19.18 -7.12 -7.11
N GLY A 96 -18.14 -7.95 -7.28
CA GLY A 96 -17.93 -8.78 -8.49
C GLY A 96 -17.23 -8.04 -9.65
N GLY A 97 -16.74 -6.82 -9.42
CA GLY A 97 -15.99 -6.07 -10.41
C GLY A 97 -14.58 -6.62 -10.64
N VAL A 98 -13.99 -6.25 -11.78
CA VAL A 98 -12.62 -6.63 -12.13
C VAL A 98 -11.61 -5.73 -11.39
N ILE A 99 -10.50 -6.33 -10.98
CA ILE A 99 -9.33 -5.67 -10.41
C ILE A 99 -8.16 -5.82 -11.38
N SER A 100 -7.46 -4.71 -11.66
CA SER A 100 -6.30 -4.75 -12.56
C SER A 100 -5.05 -5.31 -11.88
N ALA A 101 -4.03 -5.65 -12.67
CA ALA A 101 -2.74 -6.11 -12.15
C ALA A 101 -2.05 -5.01 -11.31
N GLY A 102 -2.01 -3.77 -11.78
CA GLY A 102 -1.50 -2.64 -10.99
C GLY A 102 -2.28 -2.39 -9.68
N GLU A 103 -3.59 -2.61 -9.65
CA GLU A 103 -4.37 -2.56 -8.41
C GLU A 103 -4.03 -3.70 -7.45
N LEU A 104 -3.86 -4.92 -7.97
CA LEU A 104 -3.40 -6.06 -7.18
C LEU A 104 -2.00 -5.82 -6.61
N LEU A 105 -1.08 -5.22 -7.34
CA LEU A 105 0.24 -4.83 -6.81
C LEU A 105 0.13 -3.86 -5.64
N ARG A 106 -0.78 -2.87 -5.72
CA ARG A 106 -1.04 -1.96 -4.59
C ARG A 106 -1.58 -2.70 -3.37
N VAL A 107 -2.46 -3.68 -3.59
CA VAL A 107 -2.96 -4.57 -2.52
C VAL A 107 -1.83 -5.42 -1.93
N GLY A 108 -0.99 -6.05 -2.76
CA GLY A 108 0.17 -6.82 -2.31
C GLY A 108 1.13 -5.97 -1.47
N THR A 109 1.44 -4.76 -1.94
CA THR A 109 2.28 -3.80 -1.23
C THR A 109 1.69 -3.41 0.13
N PHE A 110 0.37 -3.19 0.20
CA PHE A 110 -0.34 -2.91 1.44
C PHE A 110 -0.28 -4.10 2.42
N LEU A 111 -0.52 -5.32 1.92
CA LEU A 111 -0.43 -6.54 2.73
C LEU A 111 0.99 -6.73 3.29
N GLY A 112 2.02 -6.49 2.48
CA GLY A 112 3.40 -6.53 2.94
C GLY A 112 3.73 -5.48 4.01
N ALA A 113 3.15 -4.27 3.92
CA ALA A 113 3.26 -3.26 4.97
C ALA A 113 2.64 -3.73 6.29
N VAL A 114 1.46 -4.34 6.24
CA VAL A 114 0.80 -4.95 7.41
C VAL A 114 1.68 -6.07 8.00
N SER A 115 2.19 -6.97 7.17
CA SER A 115 3.07 -8.07 7.59
C SER A 115 4.34 -7.55 8.29
N ARG A 116 4.94 -6.45 7.80
CA ARG A 116 6.09 -5.80 8.44
C ARG A 116 5.72 -5.14 9.77
N LEU A 117 4.59 -4.43 9.84
CA LEU A 117 4.15 -3.75 11.07
C LEU A 117 3.90 -4.74 12.21
N VAL A 118 3.18 -5.83 11.93
CA VAL A 118 2.87 -6.84 12.95
C VAL A 118 4.14 -7.45 13.54
N ARG A 119 5.22 -7.60 12.74
CA ARG A 119 6.52 -8.12 13.22
C ARG A 119 7.27 -7.17 14.15
N VAL A 120 6.93 -5.88 14.17
CA VAL A 120 7.56 -4.91 15.09
C VAL A 120 7.09 -5.11 16.52
N VAL A 121 5.88 -5.64 16.71
CA VAL A 121 5.29 -5.88 18.03
C VAL A 121 6.08 -6.98 18.75
N PRO A 122 6.72 -6.69 19.90
CA PRO A 122 7.46 -7.69 20.64
C PRO A 122 6.52 -8.74 21.26
N LEU A 123 6.97 -9.98 21.39
CA LEU A 123 6.18 -11.06 22.02
C LEU A 123 5.88 -10.76 23.51
N ALA A 124 6.82 -10.12 24.21
CA ALA A 124 6.66 -9.67 25.59
C ALA A 124 6.42 -8.16 25.65
N GLY A 125 5.54 -7.70 26.54
CA GLY A 125 5.26 -6.27 26.75
C GLY A 125 4.39 -5.59 25.68
N ALA A 126 3.87 -6.33 24.68
CA ALA A 126 2.96 -5.78 23.66
C ALA A 126 1.70 -5.15 24.27
N GLY A 127 1.18 -5.72 25.36
CA GLY A 127 -0.01 -5.24 26.06
C GLY A 127 0.19 -3.96 26.89
N GLU A 128 1.42 -3.47 27.01
CA GLU A 128 1.74 -2.27 27.81
C GLU A 128 1.72 -1.00 26.97
N ARG A 129 1.89 -1.12 25.65
CA ARG A 129 2.00 0.00 24.71
C ARG A 129 0.71 0.16 23.92
N ILE A 130 0.21 1.39 23.81
CA ILE A 130 -1.03 1.70 23.10
C ILE A 130 -0.84 1.43 21.60
N VAL A 131 0.29 1.85 21.02
CA VAL A 131 0.57 1.66 19.59
C VAL A 131 0.67 0.18 19.24
N TYR A 132 1.29 -0.65 20.09
CA TYR A 132 1.37 -2.09 19.83
C TYR A 132 0.00 -2.77 19.90
N LYS A 133 -0.91 -2.31 20.77
CA LYS A 133 -2.31 -2.77 20.76
C LYS A 133 -2.99 -2.43 19.44
N LEU A 134 -2.79 -1.23 18.90
CA LEU A 134 -3.34 -0.84 17.59
C LEU A 134 -2.79 -1.72 16.47
N ILE A 135 -1.48 -1.95 16.43
CA ILE A 135 -0.85 -2.82 15.42
C ILE A 135 -1.32 -4.27 15.57
N SER A 136 -1.53 -4.75 16.79
CA SER A 136 -2.00 -6.12 17.06
C SER A 136 -3.43 -6.39 16.56
N ARG A 137 -4.20 -5.36 16.22
CA ARG A 137 -5.52 -5.50 15.58
C ARG A 137 -5.41 -5.81 14.09
N LEU A 138 -4.25 -5.61 13.48
CA LEU A 138 -4.03 -5.91 12.07
C LEU A 138 -3.91 -7.41 11.85
N GLN A 139 -4.51 -7.91 10.78
CA GLN A 139 -4.44 -9.32 10.39
C GLN A 139 -3.56 -9.48 9.15
N PRO A 140 -2.37 -10.10 9.27
CA PRO A 140 -1.51 -10.33 8.12
C PRO A 140 -2.08 -11.46 7.25
N HIS A 141 -2.16 -11.22 5.95
CA HIS A 141 -2.60 -12.21 4.95
C HIS A 141 -1.43 -12.69 4.08
N ASN A 142 -0.41 -13.27 4.71
CA ASN A 142 0.84 -13.69 4.06
C ASN A 142 0.63 -14.61 2.84
N THR A 143 -0.38 -15.48 2.88
CA THR A 143 -0.70 -16.37 1.75
C THR A 143 -1.22 -15.59 0.55
N LEU A 144 -2.05 -14.57 0.77
CA LEU A 144 -2.57 -13.72 -0.30
C LEU A 144 -1.48 -12.81 -0.86
N GLU A 145 -0.68 -12.20 0.03
CA GLU A 145 0.50 -11.41 -0.33
C GLU A 145 1.41 -12.19 -1.29
N LYS A 146 1.87 -13.39 -0.89
CA LYS A 146 2.73 -14.24 -1.74
C LYS A 146 2.08 -14.68 -3.05
N ARG A 147 0.75 -14.89 -3.05
CA ARG A 147 0.02 -15.26 -4.27
C ARG A 147 -0.04 -14.10 -5.26
N ILE A 148 -0.23 -12.88 -4.78
CA ILE A 148 -0.20 -11.68 -5.61
C ILE A 148 1.20 -11.49 -6.17
N ASP A 149 2.22 -11.50 -5.32
CA ASP A 149 3.61 -11.31 -5.72
C ASP A 149 4.08 -12.38 -6.72
N GLY A 150 3.65 -13.64 -6.54
CA GLY A 150 3.99 -14.73 -7.47
C GLY A 150 3.19 -14.74 -8.77
N ALA A 151 2.10 -13.97 -8.86
CA ALA A 151 1.22 -13.94 -10.03
C ALA A 151 1.42 -12.69 -10.90
N ILE A 152 1.67 -11.54 -10.28
CA ILE A 152 1.73 -10.25 -10.97
C ILE A 152 3.18 -9.81 -11.11
N ALA A 153 3.66 -9.69 -12.35
CA ALA A 153 5.03 -9.28 -12.66
C ALA A 153 5.18 -7.75 -12.83
N GLY A 154 4.10 -7.07 -13.20
CA GLY A 154 4.05 -5.62 -13.43
C GLY A 154 2.62 -5.13 -13.60
N ASP A 155 2.44 -3.83 -13.84
CA ASP A 155 1.10 -3.19 -13.90
C ASP A 155 0.16 -3.82 -14.94
N ASP A 156 0.72 -4.33 -16.04
CA ASP A 156 0.02 -5.02 -17.13
C ASP A 156 0.60 -6.40 -17.44
N GLU A 157 1.49 -6.91 -16.57
CA GLU A 157 2.22 -8.16 -16.82
C GLU A 157 1.96 -9.21 -15.73
N LEU A 158 1.66 -10.43 -16.18
CA LEU A 158 1.53 -11.61 -15.32
C LEU A 158 2.75 -12.51 -15.47
N HIS A 159 3.22 -13.06 -14.36
CA HIS A 159 4.21 -14.13 -14.39
C HIS A 159 3.69 -15.32 -15.20
N ASP A 160 4.59 -16.00 -15.92
CA ASP A 160 4.27 -17.25 -16.64
C ASP A 160 3.63 -18.30 -15.72
N THR A 161 4.08 -18.30 -14.47
CA THR A 161 3.68 -19.24 -13.42
C THR A 161 2.50 -18.75 -12.60
N ALA A 162 1.84 -17.65 -12.99
CA ALA A 162 0.69 -17.11 -12.25
C ALA A 162 -0.44 -18.14 -12.07
N SER A 163 -0.56 -19.08 -13.00
CA SER A 163 -1.34 -20.30 -12.80
C SER A 163 -0.72 -21.49 -13.56
N PRO A 164 -0.98 -22.74 -13.11
CA PRO A 164 -0.56 -23.93 -13.85
C PRO A 164 -1.09 -23.98 -15.28
N ALA A 165 -2.33 -23.53 -15.49
CA ALA A 165 -2.96 -23.47 -16.81
C ALA A 165 -2.26 -22.46 -17.71
N LEU A 166 -1.98 -21.25 -17.23
CA LEU A 166 -1.26 -20.23 -17.98
C LEU A 166 0.15 -20.71 -18.36
N ALA A 167 0.87 -21.31 -17.40
CA ALA A 167 2.20 -21.85 -17.63
C ALA A 167 2.20 -22.93 -18.73
N SER A 168 1.21 -23.82 -18.70
CA SER A 168 1.03 -24.87 -19.72
C SER A 168 0.74 -24.26 -21.10
N ILE A 169 -0.15 -23.28 -21.18
CA ILE A 169 -0.51 -22.58 -22.43
C ILE A 169 0.72 -21.87 -23.00
N ARG A 170 1.44 -21.07 -22.20
CA ARG A 170 2.64 -20.35 -22.65
C ARG A 170 3.75 -21.30 -23.10
N ARG A 171 3.92 -22.45 -22.43
CA ARG A 171 4.85 -23.51 -22.87
C ARG A 171 4.47 -24.07 -24.24
N ARG A 172 3.20 -24.35 -24.48
CA ARG A 172 2.69 -24.85 -25.77
C ARG A 172 2.90 -23.83 -26.90
N ILE A 173 2.67 -22.54 -26.62
CA ILE A 173 2.92 -21.46 -27.58
C ILE A 173 4.40 -21.43 -27.98
N ARG A 174 5.32 -21.47 -27.00
CA ARG A 174 6.77 -21.48 -27.26
C ARG A 174 7.22 -22.71 -28.05
N ALA A 175 6.67 -23.88 -27.73
CA ALA A 175 6.96 -25.12 -28.45
C ALA A 175 6.54 -25.02 -29.93
N ALA A 176 5.30 -24.58 -30.19
CA ALA A 176 4.81 -24.38 -31.56
C ALA A 176 5.63 -23.34 -32.34
N GLN A 177 6.05 -22.25 -31.69
CA GLN A 177 6.95 -21.25 -32.29
C GLN A 177 8.33 -21.85 -32.63
N GLY A 178 8.84 -22.77 -31.80
CA GLY A 178 10.04 -23.54 -32.07
C GLY A 178 9.89 -24.43 -33.31
N ASP A 179 8.80 -25.19 -33.39
CA ASP A 179 8.51 -26.09 -34.52
C ASP A 179 8.40 -25.33 -35.86
N VAL A 180 7.77 -24.15 -35.84
CA VAL A 180 7.69 -23.26 -37.01
C VAL A 180 9.08 -22.76 -37.42
N LYS A 181 9.89 -22.31 -36.46
CA LYS A 181 11.24 -21.83 -36.72
C LYS A 181 12.13 -22.93 -37.30
N ASP A 182 12.05 -24.14 -36.77
CA ASP A 182 12.81 -25.30 -37.26
C ASP A 182 12.38 -25.70 -38.66
N SER A 183 11.09 -25.62 -38.95
CA SER A 183 10.56 -25.88 -40.29
C SER A 183 11.03 -24.83 -41.31
N LEU A 184 11.02 -23.55 -40.95
CA LEU A 184 11.56 -22.47 -41.78
C LEU A 184 13.06 -22.62 -42.02
N ASN A 185 13.83 -22.92 -40.97
CA ASN A 185 15.27 -23.18 -41.09
C ASN A 185 15.57 -24.35 -42.03
N ARG A 186 14.74 -25.41 -42.00
CA ARG A 186 14.87 -26.55 -42.91
C ARG A 186 14.67 -26.13 -44.37
N ILE A 187 13.63 -25.35 -44.65
CA ILE A 187 13.32 -24.83 -45.98
C ILE A 187 14.45 -23.92 -46.48
N VAL A 188 14.91 -22.97 -45.65
CA VAL A 188 16.00 -22.05 -46.00
C VAL A 188 17.29 -22.81 -46.31
N ARG A 189 17.64 -23.84 -45.51
CA ARG A 189 18.80 -24.69 -45.79
C ARG A 189 18.69 -25.44 -47.11
N GLN A 190 17.50 -26.00 -47.41
CA GLN A 190 17.23 -26.74 -48.65
C GLN A 190 17.31 -25.85 -49.90
N HIS A 191 16.91 -24.59 -49.80
CA HIS A 191 16.90 -23.63 -50.91
C HIS A 191 18.00 -22.56 -50.82
N SER A 192 19.08 -22.86 -50.08
CA SER A 192 20.18 -21.91 -49.81
C SER A 192 20.84 -21.30 -51.05
N ARG A 193 20.85 -22.00 -52.19
CA ARG A 193 21.38 -21.47 -53.47
C ARG A 193 20.45 -20.46 -54.16
N ALA A 194 19.20 -20.38 -53.75
CA ALA A 194 18.20 -19.44 -54.28
C ALA A 194 17.98 -18.22 -53.38
N LEU A 195 18.68 -18.14 -52.24
CA LEU A 195 18.53 -17.09 -51.23
C LEU A 195 19.80 -16.24 -51.13
N GLN A 196 19.63 -14.92 -51.04
CA GLN A 196 20.73 -13.96 -50.95
C GLN A 196 21.38 -13.96 -49.55
N ASP A 197 20.59 -14.23 -48.50
CA ASP A 197 21.03 -14.51 -47.12
C ASP A 197 20.23 -15.69 -46.54
N ALA A 198 20.91 -16.61 -45.85
CA ALA A 198 20.30 -17.83 -45.29
C ALA A 198 20.00 -17.68 -43.78
N ILE A 199 19.32 -16.59 -43.40
CA ILE A 199 19.02 -16.26 -42.00
C ILE A 199 17.50 -16.06 -41.85
N VAL A 200 16.90 -16.73 -40.87
CA VAL A 200 15.50 -16.49 -40.46
C VAL A 200 15.53 -15.52 -39.28
N THR A 201 14.97 -14.32 -39.46
CA THR A 201 14.85 -13.29 -38.43
C THR A 201 13.40 -13.05 -38.05
N LEU A 202 13.15 -12.51 -36.85
CA LEU A 202 11.81 -12.11 -36.42
C LEU A 202 11.67 -10.60 -36.59
N ARG A 203 10.67 -10.14 -37.34
CA ARG A 203 10.34 -8.70 -37.45
C ARG A 203 8.88 -8.51 -37.04
N GLY A 204 8.67 -8.04 -35.80
CA GLY A 204 7.35 -8.08 -35.16
C GLY A 204 6.92 -9.53 -34.93
N ASP A 205 5.70 -9.88 -35.34
CA ASP A 205 5.14 -11.24 -35.21
C ASP A 205 5.32 -12.10 -36.49
N ARG A 206 6.20 -11.69 -37.41
CA ARG A 206 6.44 -12.40 -38.67
C ARG A 206 7.89 -12.84 -38.79
N TYR A 207 8.07 -14.08 -39.22
CA TYR A 207 9.37 -14.60 -39.64
C TYR A 207 9.70 -14.02 -41.02
N VAL A 208 10.90 -13.44 -41.16
CA VAL A 208 11.42 -12.78 -42.38
C VAL A 208 12.81 -13.30 -42.69
#